data_AF-A0A1V4U3G5-F1
#
_entry.id   AF-A0A1V4U3G5-F1
#
_cell.length_a   1.000
_cell.length_b   1.000
_cell.length_c   1.000
_cell.angle_alpha   90.00
_cell.angle_beta   90.00
_cell.angle_gamma   90.00
#
_symmetry.space_group_name_H-M   'P 1'
#
loop_
_entity.id
_entity.type
_entity.pdbx_description
1 polymer ?
#
loop_
_entity_poly.entity_id
_entity_poly.type
_entity_poly.pdbx_seq_one_letter_code
_entity_poly.pdbx_strand_id
1 'polypeptide(L)'
;MPMRVSITIDPDTMDLVDKFGKEHGLDRNRAILECIEAGYARLTDGTPVSFSQTRAFEEYHDLKQAISEMKTSLENLAEEIRLMHHTIEVEWTKEIRGVPFQSKKWYEFWKA
;
A
#
# COMPACT_ATOMS: atom_id res chain seq x y z
N MET A 1 -33.76 -5.35 -10.03
CA MET A 1 -32.48 -5.10 -10.73
C MET A 1 -31.40 -5.92 -10.04
N PRO A 2 -30.63 -6.75 -10.77
CA PRO A 2 -29.51 -7.47 -10.17
C PRO A 2 -28.37 -6.50 -9.85
N MET A 3 -28.01 -6.38 -8.58
CA MET A 3 -26.87 -5.59 -8.11
C MET A 3 -25.69 -6.53 -7.91
N ARG A 4 -24.55 -6.25 -8.57
CA ARG A 4 -23.29 -6.96 -8.33
C ARG A 4 -22.44 -6.15 -7.36
N VAL A 5 -22.12 -6.74 -6.22
CA VAL A 5 -21.22 -6.15 -5.23
C VAL A 5 -19.92 -6.96 -5.25
N SER A 6 -18.78 -6.26 -5.21
CA SER A 6 -17.45 -6.87 -5.12
C SER A 6 -16.73 -6.21 -3.96
N ILE A 7 -16.17 -7.01 -3.05
CA ILE A 7 -15.55 -6.53 -1.81
C ILE A 7 -14.23 -7.28 -1.66
N THR A 8 -13.18 -6.56 -1.26
CA THR A 8 -11.91 -7.13 -0.87
C THR A 8 -11.90 -7.29 0.64
N ILE A 9 -11.60 -8.51 1.12
CA ILE A 9 -11.63 -8.87 2.55
C ILE A 9 -10.27 -9.48 2.90
N ASP A 10 -9.77 -9.21 4.10
CA ASP A 10 -8.55 -9.84 4.60
C ASP A 10 -8.71 -11.37 4.76
N PRO A 11 -7.62 -12.15 4.60
CA PRO A 11 -7.69 -13.62 4.65
C PRO A 11 -8.28 -14.15 5.96
N ASP A 12 -7.94 -13.54 7.10
CA ASP A 12 -8.40 -13.99 8.42
C ASP A 12 -9.92 -13.81 8.58
N THR A 13 -10.46 -12.68 8.13
CA THR A 13 -11.91 -12.44 8.13
C THR A 13 -12.63 -13.35 7.14
N MET A 14 -12.00 -13.66 6.00
CA MET A 14 -12.54 -14.65 5.04
C MET A 14 -12.66 -16.04 5.67
N ASP A 15 -11.66 -16.47 6.44
CA ASP A 15 -11.68 -17.75 7.15
C ASP A 15 -12.80 -17.82 8.21
N LEU A 16 -13.09 -16.70 8.89
CA LEU A 16 -14.20 -16.60 9.83
C LEU A 16 -15.55 -16.73 9.13
N VAL A 17 -15.72 -16.06 7.99
CA VAL A 17 -16.92 -16.17 7.15
C VAL A 17 -17.11 -17.60 6.64
N ASP A 18 -16.04 -18.27 6.24
CA ASP A 18 -16.09 -19.66 5.79
C ASP A 18 -16.46 -20.63 6.91
N LYS A 19 -15.96 -20.42 8.12
CA LYS A 19 -16.37 -21.20 9.30
C LYS A 19 -17.86 -20.99 9.59
N PHE A 20 -18.32 -19.74 9.61
CA PHE A 20 -19.72 -19.41 9.80
C PHE A 20 -20.61 -20.04 8.73
N GLY A 21 -20.20 -19.95 7.46
CA GLY A 21 -20.90 -20.56 6.33
C GLY A 21 -21.00 -22.08 6.47
N LYS A 22 -19.92 -22.76 6.86
CA LYS A 22 -19.92 -24.21 7.11
C LYS A 22 -20.85 -24.61 8.26
N GLU A 23 -20.85 -23.85 9.36
CA GLU A 23 -21.71 -24.10 10.51
C GLU A 23 -23.21 -23.97 10.18
N HIS A 24 -23.54 -23.06 9.27
CA HIS A 24 -24.93 -22.76 8.88
C HIS A 24 -25.33 -23.40 7.54
N GLY A 25 -24.45 -24.18 6.90
CA GLY A 25 -24.71 -24.83 5.61
C GLY A 25 -24.88 -23.85 4.44
N LEU A 26 -24.27 -22.67 4.51
CA LEU A 26 -24.38 -21.59 3.54
C LEU A 26 -23.19 -21.56 2.58
N ASP A 27 -23.44 -21.21 1.32
CA ASP A 27 -22.38 -20.80 0.39
C ASP A 27 -21.69 -19.52 0.89
N ARG A 28 -20.40 -19.36 0.61
CA ARG A 28 -19.59 -18.22 1.05
C ARG A 28 -20.26 -16.88 0.74
N ASN A 29 -20.79 -16.69 -0.46
CA ASN A 29 -21.42 -15.42 -0.83
C ASN A 29 -22.70 -15.17 -0.01
N ARG A 30 -23.45 -16.23 0.29
CA ARG A 30 -24.66 -16.14 1.11
C ARG A 30 -24.31 -15.87 2.57
N ALA A 31 -23.26 -16.49 3.09
CA ALA A 31 -22.73 -16.24 4.43
C ALA A 31 -22.31 -14.77 4.61
N ILE A 32 -21.61 -14.18 3.63
CA ILE A 32 -21.23 -12.76 3.65
C ILE A 32 -22.47 -11.86 3.76
N LEU A 33 -23.50 -12.14 2.95
CA LEU A 33 -24.73 -11.34 2.97
C LEU A 33 -25.47 -11.45 4.30
N GLU A 34 -25.59 -12.65 4.87
CA GLU A 34 -26.20 -12.85 6.19
C GLU A 34 -25.43 -12.14 7.30
N CYS A 35 -24.09 -12.14 7.26
CA CYS A 35 -23.28 -11.38 8.23
C CYS A 35 -23.52 -9.87 8.12
N ILE A 36 -23.66 -9.34 6.91
CA ILE A 36 -23.94 -7.92 6.66
C ILE A 36 -25.36 -7.57 7.13
N GLU A 37 -26.36 -8.39 6.80
CA GLU A 37 -27.76 -8.19 7.20
C GLU A 37 -27.93 -8.28 8.72
N ALA A 38 -27.30 -9.26 9.37
CA ALA A 38 -27.29 -9.38 10.83
C ALA A 38 -26.59 -8.20 11.51
N GLY A 39 -25.49 -7.70 10.91
CA GLY A 39 -24.81 -6.49 11.37
C GLY A 39 -25.70 -5.24 11.27
N TYR A 40 -26.42 -5.10 10.15
CA TYR A 40 -27.37 -4.02 9.94
C TYR A 40 -28.55 -4.07 10.91
N ALA A 41 -29.16 -5.25 11.09
CA ALA A 41 -30.27 -5.46 12.01
C ALA A 41 -29.90 -5.09 13.46
N ARG A 42 -28.69 -5.48 13.92
CA ARG A 42 -28.18 -5.11 15.25
C ARG A 42 -27.97 -3.60 15.42
N LEU A 43 -27.54 -2.90 14.37
CA LEU A 43 -27.39 -1.45 14.39
C LEU A 43 -28.75 -0.74 14.45
N THR A 44 -29.78 -1.26 13.79
CA THR A 44 -31.13 -0.69 13.79
C THR A 44 -31.93 -1.00 15.05
N ASP A 45 -31.67 -2.14 15.70
CA ASP A 45 -32.34 -2.56 16.95
C ASP A 45 -31.84 -1.82 18.20
N GLY A 46 -31.03 -0.77 18.03
CA GLY A 46 -30.55 0.07 19.13
C GLY A 46 -29.54 -0.63 20.04
N THR A 47 -29.02 -1.79 19.65
CA THR A 47 -27.89 -2.41 20.36
C THR A 47 -26.64 -1.62 19.98
N PRO A 48 -25.90 -1.04 20.93
CA PRO A 48 -24.69 -0.30 20.60
C PRO A 48 -23.64 -1.29 20.10
N VAL A 49 -23.54 -1.42 18.79
CA VAL A 49 -22.38 -2.05 18.16
C VAL A 49 -21.23 -1.07 18.34
N SER A 50 -20.37 -1.37 19.32
CA SER A 50 -19.06 -0.71 19.42
C SER A 50 -18.28 -1.10 18.17
N PHE A 51 -18.29 -0.23 17.16
CA PHE A 51 -17.28 -0.29 16.11
C PHE A 51 -15.96 -0.16 16.84
N SER A 52 -15.19 -1.26 16.92
CA SER A 52 -13.90 -1.23 17.60
C SER A 52 -12.98 -0.29 16.82
N GLN A 53 -12.97 0.99 17.19
CA GLN A 53 -12.07 2.02 16.66
C GLN A 53 -10.59 1.61 16.78
N THR A 54 -10.29 0.57 17.56
CA THR A 54 -8.97 -0.03 17.68
C THR A 54 -8.45 -0.61 16.35
N ARG A 55 -9.28 -1.28 15.53
CA ARG A 55 -8.80 -1.91 14.27
C ARG A 55 -8.36 -0.87 13.23
N ALA A 56 -9.13 0.23 13.11
CA ALA A 56 -8.77 1.34 12.25
C ALA A 56 -7.52 2.11 12.73
N PHE A 57 -7.23 2.08 14.04
CA PHE A 57 -6.07 2.77 14.60
C PHE A 57 -4.77 1.96 14.42
N GLU A 58 -4.84 0.63 14.54
CA GLU A 58 -3.71 -0.27 14.26
C GLU A 58 -3.34 -0.24 12.77
N GLU A 59 -4.33 -0.39 11.87
CA GLU A 59 -4.10 -0.29 10.43
C GLU A 59 -3.54 1.08 10.02
N TYR A 60 -4.02 2.16 10.66
CA TYR A 60 -3.49 3.51 10.43
C TYR A 60 -2.05 3.66 10.94
N HIS A 61 -1.71 3.06 12.07
CA HIS A 61 -0.36 3.07 12.62
C HIS A 61 0.61 2.36 11.69
N ASP A 62 0.23 1.16 11.22
CA ASP A 62 1.04 0.35 10.30
C ASP A 62 1.25 1.07 8.97
N LEU A 63 0.19 1.67 8.40
CA LEU A 63 0.30 2.49 7.19
C LEU A 63 1.23 3.68 7.37
N LYS A 64 1.13 4.38 8.51
CA LYS A 64 1.99 5.53 8.81
C LYS A 64 3.45 5.11 8.96
N GLN A 65 3.72 3.97 9.57
CA GLN A 65 5.05 3.41 9.68
C GLN A 65 5.62 3.04 8.30
N ALA A 66 4.87 2.31 7.49
CA ALA A 66 5.29 1.93 6.14
C ALA A 66 5.60 3.14 5.24
N ILE A 67 4.80 4.20 5.34
CA ILE A 67 5.05 5.46 4.61
C ILE A 67 6.35 6.13 5.10
N SER A 68 6.61 6.10 6.41
CA SER A 68 7.84 6.67 6.97
C SER A 68 9.09 5.90 6.49
N GLU A 69 9.04 4.57 6.48
CA GLU A 69 10.14 3.73 5.98
C GLU A 69 10.38 3.94 4.48
N MET A 70 9.31 4.09 3.70
CA MET A 70 9.40 4.41 2.28
C MET A 70 10.05 5.78 2.05
N LYS A 71 9.68 6.79 2.85
CA LYS A 71 10.30 8.11 2.78
C LYS A 71 11.81 8.04 3.04
N THR A 72 12.23 7.33 4.08
CA THR A 72 13.66 7.15 4.39
C THR A 72 14.40 6.42 3.26
N SER A 73 13.77 5.40 2.66
CA SER A 73 14.35 4.67 1.53
C SER A 73 14.55 5.58 0.30
N LEU A 74 13.58 6.46 0.02
CA LEU A 74 13.68 7.47 -1.04
C LEU A 74 14.76 8.52 -0.78
N GLU A 75 14.91 8.97 0.46
CA GLU A 75 15.98 9.91 0.86
C GLU A 75 17.36 9.28 0.67
N ASN A 76 17.54 8.02 1.06
CA ASN A 76 18.78 7.27 0.85
C ASN A 76 19.09 7.12 -0.64
N LEU A 77 18.09 6.74 -1.46
CA LEU A 77 18.27 6.61 -2.91
C LEU A 77 18.67 7.94 -3.56
N ALA A 78 18.06 9.05 -3.13
CA ALA A 78 18.41 10.38 -3.63
C ALA A 78 19.86 10.75 -3.30
N GLU A 79 20.36 10.37 -2.13
CA GLU A 79 21.74 10.61 -1.73
C GLU A 79 22.74 9.73 -2.50
N GLU A 80 22.41 8.45 -2.70
CA GLU A 80 23.21 7.55 -3.54
C GLU A 80 23.33 8.08 -4.98
N ILE A 81 22.23 8.58 -5.56
CA ILE A 81 22.24 9.19 -6.89
C ILE A 81 23.15 10.43 -6.93
N ARG A 82 23.14 11.28 -5.88
CA ARG A 82 24.05 12.43 -5.79
C ARG A 82 25.51 12.00 -5.74
N LEU A 83 25.83 10.99 -4.94
CA LEU A 83 27.18 10.45 -4.82
C LEU A 83 27.65 9.83 -6.15
N MET A 84 26.78 9.08 -6.83
CA MET A 84 27.05 8.55 -8.17
C MET A 84 27.31 9.68 -9.15
N HIS A 85 26.47 10.72 -9.19
CA HIS A 85 26.65 11.86 -10.06
C HIS A 85 28.00 12.55 -9.82
N HIS A 86 28.36 12.78 -8.55
CA HIS A 86 29.65 13.37 -8.19
C HIS A 86 30.82 12.48 -8.64
N THR A 87 30.75 11.18 -8.41
CA THR A 87 31.79 10.22 -8.78
C THR A 87 31.98 10.19 -10.30
N ILE A 88 30.88 10.13 -11.06
CA ILE A 88 30.90 10.17 -12.51
C ILE A 88 31.51 11.48 -13.00
N GLU A 89 31.17 12.63 -12.41
CA GLU A 89 31.77 13.93 -12.76
C GLU A 89 33.28 13.96 -12.54
N VAL A 90 33.75 13.42 -11.41
CA VAL A 90 35.17 13.37 -11.08
C VAL A 90 35.93 12.46 -12.06
N GLU A 91 35.41 11.26 -12.33
CA GLU A 91 36.04 10.31 -13.27
C GLU A 91 36.00 10.83 -14.71
N TRP A 92 34.87 11.39 -15.16
CA TRP A 92 34.73 12.04 -16.47
C TRP A 92 35.73 13.19 -16.65
N THR A 93 35.95 14.00 -15.61
CA THR A 93 36.94 15.10 -15.63
C THR A 93 38.38 14.58 -15.68
N LYS A 94 38.67 13.42 -15.08
CA LYS A 94 39.99 12.78 -15.15
C LYS A 94 40.26 12.19 -16.54
N GLU A 95 39.26 11.57 -17.17
CA GLU A 95 39.38 10.94 -18.49
C GLU A 95 39.48 11.96 -19.64
N ILE A 96 38.77 13.09 -19.58
CA ILE A 96 38.61 14.04 -20.71
C ILE A 96 39.71 15.11 -20.76
N ARG A 97 40.93 14.80 -20.34
CA ARG A 97 42.08 15.72 -20.48
C ARG A 97 42.48 16.06 -21.94
N GLY A 98 41.60 15.97 -22.94
CA GLY A 98 41.94 16.30 -24.33
C GLY A 98 40.84 16.66 -25.32
N VAL A 99 39.53 16.61 -25.04
CA VAL A 99 38.52 16.83 -26.11
C VAL A 99 37.32 17.71 -25.66
N PRO A 100 37.24 18.99 -26.11
CA PRO A 100 36.25 19.96 -25.62
C PRO A 100 34.80 19.81 -26.15
N PHE A 101 34.49 18.85 -27.02
CA PHE A 101 33.30 18.94 -27.89
C PHE A 101 32.11 18.01 -27.54
N GLN A 102 32.19 17.13 -26.54
CA GLN A 102 31.01 16.37 -26.10
C GLN A 102 30.26 17.11 -24.98
N SER A 103 29.41 18.07 -25.38
CA SER A 103 28.69 18.99 -24.48
C SER A 103 27.40 18.41 -23.86
N LYS A 104 27.05 17.15 -24.10
CA LYS A 104 25.93 16.46 -23.42
C LYS A 104 26.44 15.29 -22.60
N LYS A 105 26.41 15.46 -21.28
CA LYS A 105 26.66 14.39 -20.31
C LYS A 105 25.53 13.36 -20.42
N TRP A 106 25.86 12.11 -20.75
CA TRP A 106 24.87 11.02 -20.95
C TRP A 106 24.02 10.75 -19.70
N TYR A 107 24.53 11.13 -18.53
CA TYR A 107 23.86 11.02 -17.24
C TYR A 107 23.00 12.25 -16.88
N GLU A 108 22.91 13.31 -17.69
CA GLU A 108 22.02 14.45 -17.42
C GLU A 108 20.61 14.28 -18.03
N PHE A 109 20.14 13.04 -18.19
CA PHE A 109 18.86 12.74 -18.89
C PHE A 109 17.59 13.27 -18.18
N TRP A 110 17.71 13.70 -16.92
CA TRP A 110 16.59 14.24 -16.12
C TRP A 110 16.54 15.77 -16.07
N LYS A 111 17.53 16.48 -16.60
CA LYS A 111 17.50 17.95 -16.69
C LYS A 111 16.76 18.36 -17.97
N ALA A 112 15.46 18.65 -17.84
CA ALA A 112 14.67 19.36 -18.85
C ALA A 112 14.61 20.85 -18.51
#